data_AF-A0A8J3VWA3-F1
#
_entry.id   AF-A0A8J3VWA3-F1
#
_cell.length_a   1.000
_cell.length_b   1.000
_cell.length_c   1.000
_cell.angle_alpha   90.00
_cell.angle_beta   90.00
_cell.angle_gamma   90.00
#
_symmetry.space_group_name_H-M   'P 1'
#
loop_
_entity.id
_entity.type
_entity.pdbx_description
1 polymer ?
#
loop_
_entity_poly.entity_id
_entity_poly.type
_entity_poly.pdbx_seq_one_letter_code
_entity_poly.pdbx_strand_id
1 'polypeptide(L)'
;MTGPEPAMERTGVWVHAVIRDIGAGMPGAGMPGIGIPGPDAADTGAAGVDAAETDGVTGVGGGRVRAVRAAGLTAIVSTVDLGEFGEQPLARNLENVQWLETVARAHHRVVETVGRRGAVIPTRLATIYRDDRCVAAMLTERRADFAAALDRVTGRTEWGVKAYASAAKASASRSYASRSYASRSYASAGSAAGAARSETAAAGAGAHDARPGTRYLRQRRAQLSGRDEARQATVANAEAIHRALAQKADADRRHPAQAPGLSGRTDWMVLNGTYLVSEDLGTRFADAVAALARRYPDLELELTGPWPPYSFAVVDEATDR
;
A
#
# COMPACT_ATOMS: atom_id res chain seq x y z
N MET A 1 42.92 -40.89 10.68
CA MET A 1 42.55 -39.47 10.51
C MET A 1 41.52 -39.40 9.39
N THR A 2 40.24 -39.42 9.73
CA THR A 2 39.19 -38.93 8.82
C THR A 2 39.39 -37.42 8.70
N GLY A 3 39.60 -36.92 7.49
CA GLY A 3 39.55 -35.48 7.24
C GLY A 3 38.13 -34.96 7.51
N PRO A 4 37.93 -33.64 7.72
CA PRO A 4 36.59 -33.10 7.76
C PRO A 4 35.88 -33.46 6.45
N GLU A 5 34.71 -34.09 6.56
CA GLU A 5 33.77 -34.16 5.43
C GLU A 5 33.56 -32.74 4.90
N PRO A 6 33.61 -32.52 3.56
CA PRO A 6 33.23 -31.23 3.02
C PRO A 6 31.82 -30.94 3.50
N ALA A 7 31.63 -29.82 4.19
CA ALA A 7 30.31 -29.41 4.68
C ALA A 7 29.39 -29.32 3.46
N MET A 8 28.51 -30.32 3.31
CA MET A 8 27.69 -30.49 2.13
C MET A 8 26.81 -29.25 2.03
N GLU A 9 27.05 -28.38 1.03
CA GLU A 9 26.36 -27.09 0.89
C GLU A 9 24.85 -27.33 0.80
N ARG A 10 24.18 -27.15 1.94
CA ARG A 10 22.73 -27.36 2.05
C ARG A 10 22.09 -26.14 1.42
N THR A 11 21.83 -26.21 0.13
CA THR A 11 21.16 -25.14 -0.60
C THR A 11 19.64 -25.23 -0.47
N GLY A 12 18.97 -24.10 -0.63
CA GLY A 12 17.53 -23.96 -0.74
C GLY A 12 17.15 -23.03 -1.90
N VAL A 13 15.85 -22.90 -2.14
CA VAL A 13 15.30 -22.16 -3.28
C VAL A 13 14.39 -21.04 -2.76
N TRP A 14 14.88 -19.81 -2.80
CA TRP A 14 14.11 -18.61 -2.47
C TRP A 14 13.20 -18.27 -3.66
N VAL A 15 11.88 -18.20 -3.43
CA VAL A 15 10.93 -17.76 -4.46
C VAL A 15 10.69 -16.27 -4.33
N HIS A 16 10.83 -15.53 -5.44
CA HIS A 16 10.61 -14.08 -5.50
C HIS A 16 9.22 -13.72 -6.02
N ALA A 17 8.76 -14.44 -7.04
CA ALA A 17 7.50 -14.13 -7.69
C ALA A 17 6.94 -15.34 -8.45
N VAL A 18 5.65 -15.29 -8.75
CA VAL A 18 4.98 -16.18 -9.70
C VAL A 18 4.37 -15.34 -10.83
N ILE A 19 4.56 -15.79 -12.06
CA ILE A 19 3.97 -15.23 -13.29
C ILE A 19 3.26 -16.34 -14.08
N ARG A 20 2.48 -15.98 -15.10
CA ARG A 20 2.02 -16.97 -16.10
C ARG A 20 3.23 -17.52 -16.86
N ASP A 21 3.25 -18.83 -17.11
CA ASP A 21 4.24 -19.37 -18.04
C ASP A 21 3.82 -18.97 -19.46
N ILE A 22 4.73 -18.29 -20.14
CA ILE A 22 4.57 -17.88 -21.53
C ILE A 22 5.48 -18.84 -22.28
N GLY A 23 4.89 -19.92 -22.77
CA GLY A 23 5.62 -20.95 -23.47
C GLY A 23 6.40 -20.33 -24.62
N ALA A 24 7.67 -20.76 -24.78
CA ALA A 24 8.44 -20.41 -25.96
C ALA A 24 7.58 -20.71 -27.20
N GLY A 25 7.33 -19.67 -28.01
CA GLY A 25 6.34 -19.74 -29.08
C GLY A 25 6.56 -20.98 -29.93
N MET A 26 5.53 -21.82 -30.06
CA MET A 26 5.58 -23.03 -30.87
C MET A 26 6.12 -22.65 -32.26
N PRO A 27 7.25 -23.24 -32.73
CA PRO A 27 7.74 -22.96 -34.07
C PRO A 27 6.68 -23.43 -35.06
N GLY A 28 6.06 -22.47 -35.74
CA GLY A 28 4.91 -22.71 -36.60
C GLY A 28 5.24 -23.71 -37.69
N ALA A 29 4.69 -24.93 -37.57
CA ALA A 29 4.68 -25.90 -38.65
C ALA A 29 3.81 -25.33 -39.78
N GLY A 30 4.45 -24.75 -40.78
CA GLY A 30 3.74 -24.10 -41.89
C GLY A 30 3.09 -25.12 -42.82
N MET A 31 1.81 -24.90 -43.14
CA MET A 31 1.20 -25.19 -44.44
C MET A 31 0.12 -24.14 -44.75
N PRO A 32 -0.15 -23.80 -46.03
CA PRO A 32 -0.86 -22.57 -46.40
C PRO A 32 -2.37 -22.76 -46.63
N GLY A 33 -3.18 -21.68 -46.49
CA GLY A 33 -4.63 -21.73 -46.72
C GLY A 33 -5.36 -20.38 -46.61
N ILE A 34 -5.19 -19.53 -47.63
CA ILE A 34 -5.86 -18.25 -47.96
C ILE A 34 -7.25 -17.97 -47.30
N GLY A 35 -7.40 -16.80 -46.65
CA GLY A 35 -8.69 -16.19 -46.26
C GLY A 35 -8.51 -14.74 -45.73
N ILE A 36 -9.32 -13.79 -46.20
CA ILE A 36 -9.18 -12.32 -45.98
C ILE A 36 -9.98 -11.83 -44.74
N PRO A 37 -9.58 -10.76 -44.01
CA PRO A 37 -9.95 -10.56 -42.59
C PRO A 37 -10.91 -9.40 -42.25
N GLY A 38 -11.46 -9.45 -41.03
CA GLY A 38 -11.86 -8.28 -40.20
C GLY A 38 -13.33 -8.24 -39.73
N PRO A 39 -13.68 -7.50 -38.64
CA PRO A 39 -12.81 -6.76 -37.71
C PRO A 39 -12.99 -7.10 -36.20
N ASP A 40 -12.03 -6.65 -35.40
CA ASP A 40 -12.09 -6.30 -33.97
C ASP A 40 -12.64 -7.30 -32.93
N ALA A 41 -11.73 -8.14 -32.43
CA ALA A 41 -11.64 -8.44 -31.01
C ALA A 41 -10.21 -8.11 -30.54
N ALA A 42 -10.07 -7.19 -29.58
CA ALA A 42 -8.77 -6.72 -29.12
C ALA A 42 -8.08 -7.79 -28.26
N ASP A 43 -7.15 -8.53 -28.88
CA ASP A 43 -6.16 -9.33 -28.17
C ASP A 43 -5.15 -8.39 -27.49
N THR A 44 -5.39 -8.09 -26.22
CA THR A 44 -4.47 -7.30 -25.39
C THR A 44 -3.30 -8.19 -24.96
N GLY A 45 -2.44 -8.52 -25.92
CA GLY A 45 -1.36 -9.47 -25.77
C GLY A 45 -0.40 -9.12 -24.64
N ALA A 46 -0.51 -9.85 -23.52
CA ALA A 46 0.47 -9.83 -22.45
C ALA A 46 1.77 -10.51 -22.92
N ALA A 47 2.64 -9.73 -23.56
CA ALA A 47 4.04 -10.11 -23.73
C ALA A 47 4.66 -10.43 -22.36
N GLY A 48 5.67 -11.28 -22.31
CA GLY A 48 6.31 -11.56 -21.02
C GLY A 48 7.44 -12.56 -21.09
N VAL A 49 7.83 -13.03 -19.90
CA VAL A 49 9.23 -13.07 -19.52
C VAL A 49 9.87 -14.43 -19.79
N ASP A 50 10.89 -14.45 -20.66
CA ASP A 50 11.75 -15.62 -20.80
C ASP A 50 12.90 -15.63 -19.78
N ALA A 51 13.45 -16.81 -19.51
CA ALA A 51 14.52 -17.00 -18.53
C ALA A 51 15.85 -16.35 -18.94
N ALA A 52 16.08 -16.15 -20.25
CA ALA A 52 17.19 -15.36 -20.79
C ALA A 52 17.07 -13.86 -20.49
N GLU A 53 15.94 -13.41 -19.95
CA GLU A 53 15.55 -12.01 -19.91
C GLU A 53 15.59 -11.43 -18.48
N THR A 54 15.81 -12.27 -17.46
CA THR A 54 16.26 -11.87 -16.11
C THR A 54 17.79 -11.75 -16.02
N ASP A 55 18.49 -11.75 -17.16
CA ASP A 55 19.95 -11.72 -17.20
C ASP A 55 20.53 -10.47 -16.51
N GLY A 56 21.60 -10.68 -15.74
CA GLY A 56 22.22 -9.63 -14.93
C GLY A 56 21.48 -9.26 -13.63
N VAL A 57 20.27 -9.78 -13.37
CA VAL A 57 19.59 -9.55 -12.09
C VAL A 57 20.09 -10.53 -11.03
N THR A 58 20.71 -9.99 -9.98
CA THR A 58 21.08 -10.74 -8.78
C THR A 58 19.89 -10.84 -7.83
N GLY A 59 19.55 -12.07 -7.41
CA GLY A 59 18.50 -12.36 -6.45
C GLY A 59 18.97 -12.28 -4.99
N VAL A 60 18.17 -12.82 -4.08
CA VAL A 60 18.54 -12.96 -2.65
C VAL A 60 19.66 -13.99 -2.52
N GLY A 61 20.58 -13.77 -1.57
CA GLY A 61 21.78 -14.59 -1.36
C GLY A 61 22.89 -14.37 -2.39
N GLY A 62 22.80 -13.35 -3.25
CA GLY A 62 23.78 -13.12 -4.32
C GLY A 62 23.66 -14.09 -5.50
N GLY A 63 22.74 -15.06 -5.44
CA GLY A 63 22.50 -16.03 -6.50
C GLY A 63 21.91 -15.41 -7.76
N ARG A 64 22.17 -16.03 -8.91
CA ARG A 64 21.49 -15.68 -10.18
C ARG A 64 20.00 -16.02 -10.09
N VAL A 65 19.16 -15.15 -10.64
CA VAL A 65 17.74 -15.42 -10.83
C VAL A 65 17.55 -16.45 -11.94
N ARG A 66 16.61 -17.38 -11.75
CA ARG A 66 16.26 -18.44 -12.70
C ARG A 66 14.77 -18.78 -12.61
N ALA A 67 14.26 -19.50 -13.62
CA ALA A 67 12.85 -19.90 -13.71
C ALA A 67 12.65 -21.37 -13.30
N VAL A 68 11.58 -21.65 -12.55
CA VAL A 68 11.01 -22.99 -12.34
C VAL A 68 9.60 -22.99 -12.91
N ARG A 69 9.33 -23.83 -13.92
CA ARG A 69 8.07 -23.87 -14.66
C ARG A 69 7.23 -25.09 -14.27
N ALA A 70 5.94 -24.89 -13.99
CA ALA A 70 4.97 -25.97 -13.77
C ALA A 70 3.53 -25.50 -14.01
N ALA A 71 2.65 -26.38 -14.52
CA ALA A 71 1.20 -26.16 -14.61
C ALA A 71 0.73 -24.89 -15.37
N GLY A 72 1.56 -24.33 -16.25
CA GLY A 72 1.29 -23.06 -16.96
C GLY A 72 1.63 -21.81 -16.14
N LEU A 73 2.46 -21.97 -15.10
CA LEU A 73 2.99 -20.92 -14.24
C LEU A 73 4.51 -21.02 -14.15
N THR A 74 5.15 -19.87 -13.89
CA THR A 74 6.60 -19.77 -13.72
C THR A 74 6.91 -19.09 -12.39
N ALA A 75 7.62 -19.80 -11.51
CA ALA A 75 8.23 -19.22 -10.33
C ALA A 75 9.60 -18.63 -10.71
N ILE A 76 9.83 -17.39 -10.30
CA ILE A 76 11.11 -16.70 -10.42
C ILE A 76 11.86 -16.89 -9.09
N VAL A 77 13.01 -17.55 -9.13
CA VAL A 77 13.72 -18.04 -7.93
C VAL A 77 15.21 -17.69 -7.92
N SER A 78 15.83 -17.70 -6.75
CA SER A 78 17.30 -17.78 -6.60
C SER A 78 17.67 -18.93 -5.66
N THR A 79 18.83 -19.54 -5.89
CA THR A 79 19.40 -20.52 -4.96
C THR A 79 20.09 -19.78 -3.81
N VAL A 80 19.87 -20.24 -2.57
CA VAL A 80 20.41 -19.64 -1.33
C VAL A 80 21.08 -20.69 -0.46
N ASP A 81 22.03 -20.30 0.38
CA ASP A 81 22.67 -21.19 1.37
C ASP A 81 21.79 -21.33 2.63
N LEU A 82 21.43 -22.54 3.03
CA LEU A 82 20.68 -22.79 4.27
C LEU A 82 21.54 -22.62 5.54
N GLY A 83 22.85 -22.42 5.43
CA GLY A 83 23.69 -21.90 6.51
C GLY A 83 23.26 -20.49 6.97
N GLU A 84 22.79 -19.66 6.03
CA GLU A 84 22.29 -18.30 6.29
C GLU A 84 20.75 -18.20 6.25
N PHE A 85 20.11 -18.97 5.37
CA PHE A 85 18.68 -18.90 5.06
C PHE A 85 17.87 -20.10 5.58
N GLY A 86 18.49 -21.06 6.28
CA GLY A 86 17.79 -22.14 6.96
C GLY A 86 17.01 -21.62 8.18
N GLU A 87 16.00 -22.37 8.61
CA GLU A 87 15.00 -21.96 9.63
C GLU A 87 15.57 -21.21 10.85
N GLN A 88 16.57 -21.78 11.54
CA GLN A 88 17.18 -21.14 12.72
C GLN A 88 18.03 -19.89 12.40
N PRO A 89 18.98 -19.93 11.43
CA PRO A 89 19.64 -18.72 10.92
C PRO A 89 18.66 -17.63 10.50
N LEU A 90 17.66 -17.98 9.70
CA LEU A 90 16.64 -17.08 9.14
C LEU A 90 15.86 -16.36 10.23
N ALA A 91 15.38 -17.07 11.25
CA ALA A 91 14.67 -16.47 12.38
C ALA A 91 15.50 -15.38 13.08
N ARG A 92 16.80 -15.63 13.31
CA ARG A 92 17.72 -14.64 13.90
C ARG A 92 18.00 -13.48 12.94
N ASN A 93 18.18 -13.78 11.65
CA ASN A 93 18.52 -12.79 10.64
C ASN A 93 17.36 -11.83 10.34
N LEU A 94 16.11 -12.28 10.47
CA LEU A 94 14.92 -11.43 10.35
C LEU A 94 14.82 -10.33 11.44
N GLU A 95 15.46 -10.51 12.60
CA GLU A 95 15.57 -9.48 13.65
C GLU A 95 16.62 -8.41 13.31
N ASN A 96 17.55 -8.70 12.39
CA ASN A 96 18.58 -7.76 11.95
C ASN A 96 18.06 -6.85 10.83
N VAL A 97 17.75 -5.60 11.18
CA VAL A 97 17.22 -4.58 10.26
C VAL A 97 18.09 -4.37 9.00
N GLN A 98 19.43 -4.39 9.12
CA GLN A 98 20.33 -4.17 7.99
C GLN A 98 20.34 -5.36 7.01
N TRP A 99 20.29 -6.57 7.55
CA TRP A 99 20.16 -7.79 6.76
C TRP A 99 18.79 -7.84 6.07
N LEU A 100 17.72 -7.59 6.84
CA LEU A 100 16.35 -7.55 6.34
C LEU A 100 16.17 -6.51 5.23
N GLU A 101 16.74 -5.32 5.37
CA GLU A 101 16.75 -4.29 4.33
C GLU A 101 17.45 -4.79 3.06
N THR A 102 18.63 -5.42 3.21
CA THR A 102 19.41 -5.95 2.08
C THR A 102 18.63 -7.03 1.31
N VAL A 103 18.04 -7.98 2.04
CA VAL A 103 17.23 -9.07 1.48
C VAL A 103 15.94 -8.55 0.85
N ALA A 104 15.23 -7.63 1.52
CA ALA A 104 14.03 -7.00 0.98
C ALA A 104 14.31 -6.20 -0.29
N ARG A 105 15.42 -5.44 -0.35
CA ARG A 105 15.84 -4.71 -1.57
C ARG A 105 16.21 -5.65 -2.71
N ALA A 106 16.93 -6.74 -2.43
CA ALA A 106 17.27 -7.74 -3.44
C ALA A 106 16.02 -8.42 -4.01
N HIS A 107 15.11 -8.88 -3.14
CA HIS A 107 13.82 -9.45 -3.54
C HIS A 107 12.97 -8.45 -4.34
N HIS A 108 12.82 -7.22 -3.84
CA HIS A 108 12.04 -6.18 -4.51
C HIS A 108 12.56 -5.87 -5.92
N ARG A 109 13.88 -5.80 -6.12
CA ARG A 109 14.48 -5.58 -7.44
C ARG A 109 14.10 -6.68 -8.44
N VAL A 110 14.03 -7.94 -8.01
CA VAL A 110 13.59 -9.05 -8.86
C VAL A 110 12.11 -8.87 -9.23
N VAL A 111 11.26 -8.66 -8.24
CA VAL A 111 9.81 -8.48 -8.42
C VAL A 111 9.50 -7.28 -9.33
N GLU A 112 10.16 -6.13 -9.11
CA GLU A 112 10.01 -4.93 -9.93
C GLU A 112 10.44 -5.18 -11.38
N THR A 113 11.59 -5.83 -11.60
CA THR A 113 12.10 -6.12 -12.95
C THR A 113 11.16 -7.04 -13.72
N VAL A 114 10.59 -8.05 -13.07
CA VAL A 114 9.61 -8.96 -13.66
C VAL A 114 8.25 -8.25 -13.89
N GLY A 115 7.78 -7.48 -12.91
CA GLY A 115 6.49 -6.77 -12.96
C GLY A 115 6.41 -5.70 -14.05
N ARG A 116 7.53 -5.10 -14.45
CA ARG A 116 7.61 -4.17 -15.60
C ARG A 116 7.23 -4.80 -16.95
N ARG A 117 7.11 -6.14 -17.02
CA ARG A 117 6.77 -6.87 -18.25
C ARG A 117 5.36 -7.47 -18.24
N GLY A 118 4.66 -7.46 -17.10
CA GLY A 118 3.30 -7.99 -17.01
C GLY A 118 2.87 -8.37 -15.60
N ALA A 119 1.73 -9.06 -15.51
CA ALA A 119 1.14 -9.48 -14.24
C ALA A 119 2.12 -10.34 -13.42
N VAL A 120 2.41 -9.89 -12.20
CA VAL A 120 3.31 -10.56 -11.27
C VAL A 120 2.63 -10.73 -9.90
N ILE A 121 2.79 -11.91 -9.31
CA ILE A 121 2.48 -12.17 -7.90
C ILE A 121 3.80 -12.12 -7.14
N PRO A 122 4.08 -11.07 -6.35
CA PRO A 122 5.17 -11.10 -5.38
C PRO A 122 4.88 -12.15 -4.31
N THR A 123 5.85 -13.00 -3.99
CA THR A 123 5.73 -13.90 -2.83
C THR A 123 5.93 -13.13 -1.52
N ARG A 124 5.61 -13.78 -0.40
CA ARG A 124 5.99 -13.26 0.92
C ARG A 124 7.52 -13.27 1.04
N LEU A 125 8.08 -12.32 1.76
CA LEU A 125 9.51 -12.37 2.08
C LEU A 125 9.80 -13.65 2.88
N ALA A 126 10.94 -14.28 2.63
CA ALA A 126 11.35 -15.55 3.22
C ALA A 126 10.53 -16.80 2.80
N THR A 127 9.78 -16.76 1.69
CA THR A 127 9.27 -17.98 1.03
C THR A 127 10.42 -18.80 0.43
N ILE A 128 10.89 -19.82 1.15
CA ILE A 128 12.01 -20.69 0.76
C ILE A 128 11.55 -22.16 0.72
N TYR A 129 11.90 -22.85 -0.37
CA TYR A 129 11.68 -24.29 -0.54
C TYR A 129 12.99 -25.07 -0.49
N ARG A 130 12.90 -26.39 -0.27
CA ARG A 130 14.04 -27.30 -0.24
C ARG A 130 14.75 -27.41 -1.59
N ASP A 131 13.97 -27.56 -2.65
CA ASP A 131 14.45 -27.75 -4.02
C ASP A 131 13.39 -27.34 -5.05
N ASP A 132 13.77 -27.37 -6.33
CA ASP A 132 12.91 -26.98 -7.45
C ASP A 132 11.67 -27.88 -7.61
N ARG A 133 11.72 -29.15 -7.15
CA ARG A 133 10.58 -30.07 -7.23
C ARG A 133 9.51 -29.64 -6.23
N CYS A 134 9.90 -29.19 -5.04
CA CYS A 134 8.98 -28.59 -4.09
C CYS A 134 8.34 -27.30 -4.65
N VAL A 135 9.10 -26.45 -5.36
CA VAL A 135 8.56 -25.25 -6.01
C VAL A 135 7.56 -25.63 -7.13
N ALA A 136 7.91 -26.59 -7.98
CA ALA A 136 7.04 -27.07 -9.05
C ALA A 136 5.76 -27.76 -8.53
N ALA A 137 5.86 -28.47 -7.40
CA ALA A 137 4.70 -29.03 -6.70
C ALA A 137 3.77 -27.92 -6.20
N MET A 138 4.29 -26.90 -5.52
CA MET A 138 3.52 -25.74 -5.05
C MET A 138 2.81 -25.00 -6.20
N LEU A 139 3.49 -24.78 -7.34
CA LEU A 139 2.87 -24.18 -8.54
C LEU A 139 1.72 -25.03 -9.10
N THR A 140 1.86 -26.37 -9.02
CA THR A 140 0.85 -27.31 -9.53
C THR A 140 -0.36 -27.39 -8.61
N GLU A 141 -0.12 -27.51 -7.30
CA GLU A 141 -1.15 -27.59 -6.26
C GLU A 141 -2.00 -26.32 -6.19
N ARG A 142 -1.34 -25.15 -6.17
CA ARG A 142 -2.00 -23.84 -6.01
C ARG A 142 -2.26 -23.13 -7.34
N ARG A 143 -2.26 -23.88 -8.45
CA ARG A 143 -2.40 -23.36 -9.83
C ARG A 143 -3.62 -22.45 -9.98
N ALA A 144 -4.77 -22.87 -9.45
CA ALA A 144 -6.03 -22.14 -9.56
C ALA A 144 -5.96 -20.78 -8.85
N ASP A 145 -5.40 -20.77 -7.63
CA ASP A 145 -5.32 -19.57 -6.80
C ASP A 145 -4.33 -18.55 -7.40
N PHE A 146 -3.16 -19.01 -7.88
CA PHE A 146 -2.22 -18.16 -8.62
C PHE A 146 -2.82 -17.61 -9.92
N ALA A 147 -3.55 -18.43 -10.69
CA ALA A 147 -4.22 -17.95 -11.89
C ALA A 147 -5.23 -16.84 -11.57
N ALA A 148 -6.10 -17.05 -10.57
CA ALA A 148 -7.09 -16.06 -10.15
C ALA A 148 -6.46 -14.77 -9.59
N ALA A 149 -5.33 -14.87 -8.89
CA ALA A 149 -4.58 -13.71 -8.41
C ALA A 149 -3.87 -12.96 -9.56
N LEU A 150 -3.33 -13.66 -10.57
CA LEU A 150 -2.78 -13.06 -11.79
C LEU A 150 -3.87 -12.35 -12.60
N ASP A 151 -5.04 -12.94 -12.78
CA ASP A 151 -6.18 -12.30 -13.46
C ASP A 151 -6.64 -11.02 -12.74
N ARG A 152 -6.64 -11.04 -11.39
CA ARG A 152 -6.97 -9.86 -10.58
C ARG A 152 -6.01 -8.71 -10.82
N VAL A 153 -4.72 -8.96 -11.02
CA VAL A 153 -3.69 -7.91 -11.09
C VAL A 153 -3.21 -7.57 -12.51
N THR A 154 -3.60 -8.36 -13.52
CA THR A 154 -3.31 -8.05 -14.93
C THR A 154 -3.83 -6.67 -15.33
N GLY A 155 -2.98 -5.84 -15.95
CA GLY A 155 -3.30 -4.47 -16.38
C GLY A 155 -3.51 -3.46 -15.24
N ARG A 156 -3.04 -3.78 -14.01
CA ARG A 156 -3.26 -2.95 -12.81
C ARG A 156 -1.98 -2.73 -12.03
N THR A 157 -1.91 -1.59 -11.34
CA THR A 157 -0.80 -1.15 -10.50
C THR A 157 -1.28 -0.85 -9.09
N GLU A 158 -0.41 -1.08 -8.09
CA GLU A 158 -0.73 -0.75 -6.70
C GLU A 158 -0.21 0.65 -6.33
N TRP A 159 -1.09 1.45 -5.72
CA TRP A 159 -0.79 2.79 -5.23
C TRP A 159 -1.02 2.87 -3.73
N GLY A 160 -0.03 3.38 -2.99
CA GLY A 160 -0.12 3.63 -1.56
C GLY A 160 -0.48 5.09 -1.28
N VAL A 161 -1.47 5.35 -0.43
CA VAL A 161 -1.78 6.70 0.08
C VAL A 161 -1.78 6.70 1.60
N LYS A 162 -0.88 7.49 2.17
CA LYS A 162 -0.81 7.76 3.61
C LYS A 162 -1.30 9.17 3.87
N ALA A 163 -2.02 9.39 4.98
CA ALA A 163 -2.38 10.72 5.44
C ALA A 163 -1.93 10.94 6.89
N TYR A 164 -1.29 12.06 7.15
CA TYR A 164 -0.75 12.44 8.46
C TYR A 164 -1.39 13.72 8.96
N ALA A 165 -1.80 13.70 10.23
CA ALA A 165 -2.36 14.83 10.93
C ALA A 165 -1.29 15.51 11.79
N SER A 166 -0.95 16.74 11.46
CA SER A 166 -0.02 17.55 12.26
C SER A 166 -0.79 18.44 13.25
N ALA A 167 -0.40 18.42 14.52
CA ALA A 167 -1.04 19.23 15.56
C ALA A 167 -0.98 20.75 15.29
N ALA A 168 0.05 21.20 14.56
CA ALA A 168 0.24 22.59 14.14
C ALA A 168 -0.62 22.97 12.93
N LYS A 169 -0.81 22.07 11.95
CA LYS A 169 -1.71 22.31 10.80
C LYS A 169 -3.17 22.41 11.28
N ALA A 170 -3.58 21.46 12.12
CA ALA A 170 -4.91 21.46 12.74
C ALA A 170 -5.21 22.71 13.58
N SER A 171 -4.22 23.35 14.22
CA SER A 171 -4.44 24.62 14.95
C SER A 171 -4.49 25.84 14.02
N ALA A 172 -3.70 25.84 12.94
CA ALA A 172 -3.74 26.88 11.91
C ALA A 172 -5.09 26.91 11.18
N SER A 173 -5.61 25.76 10.75
CA SER A 173 -6.90 25.70 10.06
C SER A 173 -8.09 25.92 11.00
N ARG A 174 -8.03 25.53 12.28
CA ARG A 174 -9.02 26.01 13.28
C ARG A 174 -9.06 27.54 13.35
N SER A 175 -7.88 28.18 13.32
CA SER A 175 -7.78 29.64 13.31
C SER A 175 -8.29 30.25 12.00
N TYR A 176 -8.11 29.59 10.86
CA TYR A 176 -8.67 30.03 9.57
C TYR A 176 -10.19 29.82 9.49
N ALA A 177 -10.68 28.65 9.88
CA ALA A 177 -12.10 28.30 9.91
C ALA A 177 -12.89 29.24 10.84
N SER A 178 -12.42 29.46 12.07
CA SER A 178 -13.05 30.40 13.01
C SER A 178 -13.08 31.85 12.48
N ARG A 179 -11.99 32.33 11.87
CA ARG A 179 -11.98 33.63 11.16
C ARG A 179 -12.97 33.66 9.99
N SER A 180 -13.08 32.57 9.22
CA SER A 180 -13.99 32.47 8.07
C SER A 180 -15.48 32.33 8.45
N TYR A 181 -15.76 31.82 9.65
CA TYR A 181 -17.11 31.78 10.23
C TYR A 181 -17.47 33.14 10.83
N ALA A 182 -16.54 33.78 11.54
CA ALA A 182 -16.71 35.13 12.05
C ALA A 182 -16.97 36.13 10.89
N SER A 183 -16.16 36.11 9.83
CA SER A 183 -16.35 37.01 8.68
C SER A 183 -17.67 36.79 7.95
N ARG A 184 -18.14 35.54 7.85
CA ARG A 184 -19.48 35.23 7.31
C ARG A 184 -20.62 35.68 8.23
N SER A 185 -20.46 35.57 9.55
CA SER A 185 -21.47 36.08 10.50
C SER A 185 -21.60 37.61 10.46
N TYR A 186 -20.50 38.34 10.22
CA TYR A 186 -20.54 39.80 10.02
C TYR A 186 -21.12 40.19 8.66
N ALA A 187 -20.88 39.42 7.59
CA ALA A 187 -21.46 39.69 6.27
C ALA A 187 -22.99 39.53 6.22
N SER A 188 -23.58 38.67 7.08
CA SER A 188 -25.04 38.52 7.19
C SER A 188 -25.70 39.47 8.20
N ALA A 189 -24.93 40.13 9.08
CA ALA A 189 -25.45 41.04 10.10
C ALA A 189 -25.72 42.48 9.60
N GLY A 190 -25.43 42.77 8.32
CA GLY A 190 -25.48 44.12 7.75
C GLY A 190 -26.85 44.66 7.31
N SER A 191 -27.97 43.96 7.56
CA SER A 191 -29.29 44.33 7.00
C SER A 191 -30.48 44.19 7.96
N ALA A 192 -30.27 44.32 9.27
CA ALA A 192 -31.36 44.34 10.25
C ALA A 192 -31.00 45.15 11.52
N ALA A 193 -30.83 46.46 11.39
CA ALA A 193 -30.58 47.38 12.51
C ALA A 193 -31.53 48.60 12.45
N GLY A 194 -32.84 48.34 12.52
CA GLY A 194 -33.89 49.36 12.57
C GLY A 194 -34.86 49.10 13.72
N ALA A 195 -34.87 50.01 14.70
CA ALA A 195 -35.88 50.21 15.75
C ALA A 195 -36.28 48.99 16.64
N ALA A 196 -35.83 49.00 17.90
CA ALA A 196 -36.70 49.37 19.04
C ALA A 196 -35.88 49.49 20.34
N ARG A 197 -36.23 50.43 21.23
CA ARG A 197 -35.60 50.66 22.54
C ARG A 197 -36.67 50.96 23.58
N SER A 198 -36.70 50.18 24.66
CA SER A 198 -37.23 50.42 26.03
C SER A 198 -37.47 49.04 26.65
N GLU A 199 -36.71 48.55 27.64
CA GLU A 199 -36.45 49.05 29.01
C GLU A 199 -37.68 49.16 29.91
N THR A 200 -37.73 48.29 30.93
CA THR A 200 -37.93 48.67 32.33
C THR A 200 -37.26 47.64 33.25
N ALA A 201 -36.47 48.11 34.22
CA ALA A 201 -35.87 47.31 35.32
C ALA A 201 -36.85 47.22 36.52
N ALA A 202 -36.60 46.62 37.69
CA ALA A 202 -35.45 45.93 38.32
C ALA A 202 -36.01 44.85 39.30
N ALA A 203 -35.28 44.04 40.08
CA ALA A 203 -33.85 43.92 40.42
C ALA A 203 -33.49 42.39 40.52
N GLY A 204 -32.49 41.85 41.22
CA GLY A 204 -31.42 42.36 42.10
C GLY A 204 -30.69 41.18 42.79
N ALA A 205 -29.45 41.40 43.26
CA ALA A 205 -28.64 40.46 44.07
C ALA A 205 -28.30 39.08 43.44
N GLY A 206 -27.07 38.93 42.91
CA GLY A 206 -26.61 37.64 42.40
C GLY A 206 -25.25 37.64 41.72
N ALA A 207 -24.32 38.51 42.12
CA ALA A 207 -22.93 38.45 41.67
C ALA A 207 -22.23 37.23 42.29
N HIS A 208 -22.60 36.03 41.84
CA HIS A 208 -21.84 34.83 42.09
C HIS A 208 -20.60 34.88 41.19
N ASP A 209 -19.63 35.69 41.63
CA ASP A 209 -18.35 35.87 40.98
C ASP A 209 -17.78 34.50 40.62
N ALA A 210 -17.30 34.39 39.38
CA ALA A 210 -17.00 33.13 38.74
C ALA A 210 -15.71 32.57 39.35
N ARG A 211 -15.85 31.89 40.50
CA ARG A 211 -14.78 31.29 41.30
C ARG A 211 -13.68 30.78 40.35
N PRO A 212 -12.39 31.16 40.54
CA PRO A 212 -11.34 30.87 39.56
C PRO A 212 -11.30 29.40 39.10
N GLY A 213 -11.57 28.46 40.01
CA GLY A 213 -11.72 27.04 39.71
C GLY A 213 -12.88 26.68 38.75
N THR A 214 -14.03 27.34 38.81
CA THR A 214 -15.16 27.12 37.90
C THR A 214 -14.87 27.67 36.50
N ARG A 215 -14.21 28.83 36.40
CA ARG A 215 -13.74 29.38 35.11
C ARG A 215 -12.66 28.46 34.50
N TYR A 216 -11.71 28.02 35.31
CA TYR A 216 -10.68 27.05 34.92
C TYR A 216 -11.28 25.71 34.45
N LEU A 217 -12.23 25.13 35.19
CA LEU A 217 -12.87 23.87 34.81
C LEU A 217 -13.72 24.00 33.53
N ARG A 218 -14.41 25.14 33.32
CA ARG A 218 -15.10 25.42 32.05
C ARG A 218 -14.11 25.55 30.87
N GLN A 219 -13.02 26.28 31.05
CA GLN A 219 -11.96 26.40 30.03
C GLN A 219 -11.29 25.05 29.74
N ARG A 220 -10.97 24.27 30.77
CA ARG A 220 -10.37 22.93 30.65
C ARG A 220 -11.31 21.94 29.98
N ARG A 221 -12.62 21.97 30.27
CA ARG A 221 -13.63 21.15 29.57
C ARG A 221 -13.73 21.55 28.10
N ALA A 222 -13.87 22.84 27.79
CA ALA A 222 -13.92 23.33 26.41
C ALA A 222 -12.64 22.99 25.62
N GLN A 223 -11.47 23.04 26.28
CA GLN A 223 -10.20 22.66 25.67
C GLN A 223 -10.09 21.15 25.39
N LEU A 224 -10.66 20.30 26.23
CA LEU A 224 -10.72 18.86 25.98
C LEU A 224 -11.72 18.54 24.85
N SER A 225 -12.97 19.02 24.95
CA SER A 225 -13.98 18.82 23.91
C SER A 225 -13.51 19.33 22.54
N GLY A 226 -12.88 20.51 22.46
CA GLY A 226 -12.34 21.03 21.20
C GLY A 226 -11.11 20.25 20.67
N ARG A 227 -10.43 19.45 21.49
CA ARG A 227 -9.39 18.51 21.04
C ARG A 227 -10.01 17.22 20.53
N ASP A 228 -11.04 16.72 21.18
CA ASP A 228 -11.76 15.50 20.78
C ASP A 228 -12.55 15.73 19.48
N GLU A 229 -13.26 16.86 19.35
CA GLU A 229 -13.90 17.32 18.11
C GLU A 229 -12.90 17.46 16.97
N ALA A 230 -11.74 18.09 17.21
CA ALA A 230 -10.69 18.20 16.20
C ALA A 230 -10.13 16.83 15.81
N ARG A 231 -9.98 15.90 16.75
CA ARG A 231 -9.54 14.53 16.48
C ARG A 231 -10.56 13.78 15.62
N GLN A 232 -11.85 13.92 15.95
CA GLN A 232 -12.95 13.28 15.23
C GLN A 232 -13.11 13.84 13.81
N ALA A 233 -12.97 15.16 13.64
CA ALA A 233 -12.96 15.81 12.31
C ALA A 233 -11.80 15.32 11.44
N THR A 234 -10.60 15.16 12.01
CA THR A 234 -9.44 14.58 11.32
C THR A 234 -9.71 13.15 10.83
N VAL A 235 -10.31 12.29 11.67
CA VAL A 235 -10.70 10.92 11.29
C VAL A 235 -11.75 10.93 10.18
N ALA A 236 -12.80 11.75 10.31
CA ALA A 236 -13.83 11.89 9.28
C ALA A 236 -13.29 12.38 7.93
N ASN A 237 -12.31 13.30 7.94
CA ASN A 237 -11.63 13.75 6.74
C ASN A 237 -10.78 12.63 6.10
N ALA A 238 -10.05 11.85 6.90
CA ALA A 238 -9.29 10.70 6.41
C ALA A 238 -10.20 9.62 5.80
N GLU A 239 -11.37 9.37 6.39
CA GLU A 239 -12.39 8.49 5.82
C GLU A 239 -12.98 9.01 4.52
N ALA A 240 -13.24 10.32 4.42
CA ALA A 240 -13.74 10.95 3.20
C ALA A 240 -12.71 10.88 2.05
N ILE A 241 -11.43 11.09 2.34
CA ILE A 241 -10.32 10.90 1.39
C ILE A 241 -10.31 9.47 0.87
N HIS A 242 -10.26 8.48 1.78
CA HIS A 242 -10.24 7.08 1.40
C HIS A 242 -11.46 6.69 0.55
N ARG A 243 -12.67 7.10 0.95
CA ARG A 243 -13.90 6.77 0.22
C ARG A 243 -13.92 7.35 -1.20
N ALA A 244 -13.33 8.55 -1.38
CA ALA A 244 -13.19 9.18 -2.69
C ALA A 244 -12.10 8.52 -3.58
N LEU A 245 -11.09 7.89 -2.97
CA LEU A 245 -10.04 7.14 -3.68
C LEU A 245 -10.47 5.71 -4.02
N ALA A 246 -11.19 5.03 -3.12
CA ALA A 246 -11.77 3.71 -3.37
C ALA A 246 -12.73 3.72 -4.58
N GLN A 247 -13.51 4.80 -4.76
CA GLN A 247 -14.34 5.01 -5.96
C GLN A 247 -13.56 5.20 -7.27
N LYS A 248 -12.22 5.22 -7.23
CA LYS A 248 -11.32 5.41 -8.37
C LYS A 248 -10.33 4.23 -8.53
N ALA A 249 -10.57 3.15 -7.81
CA ALA A 249 -9.76 1.95 -7.79
C ALA A 249 -10.63 0.72 -8.08
N ASP A 250 -10.04 -0.31 -8.68
CA ASP A 250 -10.71 -1.60 -8.91
C ASP A 250 -10.82 -2.41 -7.60
N ALA A 251 -9.92 -2.15 -6.65
CA ALA A 251 -9.99 -2.64 -5.28
C ALA A 251 -9.20 -1.73 -4.32
N ASP A 252 -9.55 -1.74 -3.04
CA ASP A 252 -8.82 -1.04 -1.99
C ASP A 252 -8.57 -1.93 -0.77
N ARG A 253 -7.56 -1.57 0.04
CA ARG A 253 -7.32 -2.12 1.38
C ARG A 253 -6.92 -1.00 2.34
N ARG A 254 -7.32 -1.14 3.60
CA ARG A 254 -6.81 -0.33 4.71
C ARG A 254 -5.89 -1.16 5.58
N HIS A 255 -4.72 -0.63 5.86
CA HIS A 255 -3.78 -1.16 6.84
C HIS A 255 -3.93 -0.39 8.16
N PRO A 256 -3.50 -0.96 9.31
CA PRO A 256 -3.42 -0.23 10.56
C PRO A 256 -2.63 1.08 10.39
N ALA A 257 -3.20 2.18 10.88
CA ALA A 257 -2.50 3.46 10.91
C ALA A 257 -1.39 3.38 11.95
N GLN A 258 -0.14 3.59 11.52
CA GLN A 258 1.03 3.43 12.39
C GLN A 258 1.03 4.47 13.53
N ALA A 259 1.30 4.00 14.75
CA ALA A 259 1.42 4.89 15.90
C ALA A 259 2.63 5.84 15.73
N PRO A 260 2.58 7.07 16.27
CA PRO A 260 3.74 7.95 16.30
C PRO A 260 4.88 7.28 17.08
N GLY A 261 6.03 7.08 16.44
CA GLY A 261 7.20 6.47 17.10
C GLY A 261 8.25 5.85 16.16
N LEU A 262 7.85 5.33 15.00
CA LEU A 262 8.78 4.59 14.10
C LEU A 262 9.46 5.44 13.01
N SER A 263 8.99 6.66 12.74
CA SER A 263 9.45 7.50 11.62
C SER A 263 10.14 8.79 12.04
N GLY A 264 10.36 9.03 13.34
CA GLY A 264 10.83 10.32 13.88
C GLY A 264 9.85 11.49 13.72
N ARG A 265 8.74 11.32 12.98
CA ARG A 265 7.69 12.34 12.81
C ARG A 265 6.80 12.39 14.06
N THR A 266 6.47 13.61 14.49
CA THR A 266 5.47 13.87 15.54
C THR A 266 4.03 13.82 15.02
N ASP A 267 3.84 13.63 13.71
CA ASP A 267 2.54 13.60 13.06
C ASP A 267 1.84 12.25 13.24
N TRP A 268 0.54 12.28 13.52
CA TRP A 268 -0.27 11.07 13.69
C TRP A 268 -0.78 10.59 12.34
N MET A 269 -0.41 9.37 11.93
CA MET A 269 -0.98 8.74 10.75
C MET A 269 -2.46 8.44 10.98
N VAL A 270 -3.32 8.87 10.04
CA VAL A 270 -4.78 8.68 10.09
C VAL A 270 -5.34 7.94 8.88
N LEU A 271 -4.54 7.77 7.83
CA LEU A 271 -4.83 6.86 6.71
C LEU A 271 -3.55 6.11 6.33
N ASN A 272 -3.69 4.82 6.07
CA ASN A 272 -2.69 3.94 5.46
C ASN A 272 -3.43 3.02 4.48
N GLY A 273 -3.75 3.53 3.30
CA GLY A 273 -4.55 2.83 2.29
C GLY A 273 -3.70 2.38 1.11
N THR A 274 -3.98 1.19 0.58
CA THR A 274 -3.48 0.75 -0.73
C THR A 274 -4.65 0.56 -1.69
N TYR A 275 -4.41 0.86 -2.97
CA TYR A 275 -5.44 0.91 -4.01
C TYR A 275 -4.90 0.22 -5.27
N LEU A 276 -5.67 -0.70 -5.82
CA LEU A 276 -5.38 -1.36 -7.09
C LEU A 276 -6.06 -0.57 -8.20
N VAL A 277 -5.28 -0.01 -9.11
CA VAL A 277 -5.75 0.94 -10.13
C VAL A 277 -5.36 0.43 -11.51
N SER A 278 -6.29 0.43 -12.46
CA SER A 278 -6.02 0.14 -13.88
C SER A 278 -4.89 1.03 -14.40
N GLU A 279 -3.93 0.47 -15.14
CA GLU A 279 -2.68 1.15 -15.48
C GLU A 279 -2.90 2.46 -16.27
N ASP A 280 -3.89 2.46 -17.16
CA ASP A 280 -4.35 3.63 -17.93
C ASP A 280 -4.98 4.76 -17.07
N LEU A 281 -5.42 4.43 -15.85
CA LEU A 281 -6.01 5.36 -14.90
C LEU A 281 -5.01 5.90 -13.86
N GLY A 282 -3.75 5.40 -13.83
CA GLY A 282 -2.76 5.76 -12.82
C GLY A 282 -2.53 7.27 -12.66
N THR A 283 -2.36 8.01 -13.77
CA THR A 283 -2.22 9.48 -13.73
C THR A 283 -3.45 10.17 -13.16
N ARG A 284 -4.65 9.73 -13.55
CA ARG A 284 -5.93 10.29 -13.04
C ARG A 284 -6.13 10.01 -11.56
N PHE A 285 -5.62 8.88 -11.05
CA PHE A 285 -5.60 8.57 -9.63
C PHE A 285 -4.64 9.50 -8.87
N ALA A 286 -3.43 9.70 -9.37
CA ALA A 286 -2.46 10.64 -8.78
C ALA A 286 -2.99 12.08 -8.74
N ASP A 287 -3.63 12.55 -9.82
CA ASP A 287 -4.29 13.87 -9.86
C ASP A 287 -5.42 14.00 -8.83
N ALA A 288 -6.19 12.94 -8.62
CA ALA A 288 -7.24 12.90 -7.60
C ALA A 288 -6.66 13.00 -6.18
N VAL A 289 -5.54 12.32 -5.90
CA VAL A 289 -4.82 12.45 -4.62
C VAL A 289 -4.30 13.88 -4.43
N ALA A 290 -3.72 14.50 -5.46
CA ALA A 290 -3.27 15.89 -5.40
C ALA A 290 -4.43 16.89 -5.20
N ALA A 291 -5.59 16.64 -5.81
CA ALA A 291 -6.80 17.43 -5.58
C ALA A 291 -7.35 17.29 -4.15
N LEU A 292 -7.31 16.07 -3.58
CA LEU A 292 -7.69 15.82 -2.19
C LEU A 292 -6.71 16.49 -1.20
N ALA A 293 -5.41 16.47 -1.47
CA ALA A 293 -4.41 17.17 -0.67
C ALA A 293 -4.68 18.69 -0.61
N ARG A 294 -5.08 19.31 -1.73
CA ARG A 294 -5.52 20.72 -1.76
C ARG A 294 -6.85 20.96 -1.03
N ARG A 295 -7.76 19.99 -1.03
CA ARG A 295 -9.07 20.08 -0.36
C ARG A 295 -8.99 19.92 1.16
N TYR A 296 -8.02 19.17 1.66
CA TYR A 296 -7.83 18.85 3.08
C TYR A 296 -6.45 19.33 3.59
N PRO A 297 -6.17 20.64 3.65
CA PRO A 297 -4.84 21.17 4.00
C PRO A 297 -4.38 20.87 5.43
N ASP A 298 -5.29 20.40 6.30
CA ASP A 298 -4.97 19.87 7.63
C ASP A 298 -4.24 18.52 7.61
N LEU A 299 -4.36 17.79 6.50
CA LEU A 299 -3.78 16.47 6.30
C LEU A 299 -2.66 16.56 5.27
N GLU A 300 -1.51 15.99 5.61
CA GLU A 300 -0.42 15.79 4.67
C GLU A 300 -0.60 14.42 4.01
N LEU A 301 -0.83 14.41 2.70
CA LEU A 301 -1.02 13.20 1.92
C LEU A 301 0.30 12.83 1.22
N GLU A 302 0.78 11.62 1.46
CA GLU A 302 1.90 11.01 0.72
C GLU A 302 1.34 9.97 -0.25
N LEU A 303 1.69 10.09 -1.54
CA LEU A 303 1.42 9.11 -2.58
C LEU A 303 2.70 8.32 -2.86
N THR A 304 2.60 7.00 -2.95
CA THR A 304 3.70 6.13 -3.39
C THR A 304 3.20 5.14 -4.46
N GLY A 305 4.09 4.76 -5.37
CA GLY A 305 3.80 3.87 -6.48
C GLY A 305 4.07 4.53 -7.84
N PRO A 306 3.72 3.86 -8.96
CA PRO A 306 3.08 2.54 -8.99
C PRO A 306 4.02 1.44 -8.49
N TRP A 307 3.48 0.50 -7.70
CA TRP A 307 4.21 -0.66 -7.18
C TRP A 307 3.68 -1.96 -7.81
N PRO A 308 4.50 -3.04 -7.80
CA PRO A 308 3.98 -4.40 -7.91
C PRO A 308 2.89 -4.67 -6.86
N PRO A 309 1.90 -5.53 -7.14
CA PRO A 309 0.66 -5.63 -6.38
C PRO A 309 0.76 -6.46 -5.09
N TYR A 310 1.75 -6.15 -4.23
CA TYR A 310 2.02 -6.85 -2.96
C TYR A 310 0.79 -7.02 -2.07
N SER A 311 -0.11 -6.03 -2.01
CA SER A 311 -1.32 -6.11 -1.19
C SER A 311 -2.45 -6.92 -1.83
N PHE A 312 -2.49 -7.03 -3.16
CA PHE A 312 -3.65 -7.56 -3.90
C PHE A 312 -3.42 -8.93 -4.56
N ALA A 313 -2.15 -9.28 -4.77
CA ALA A 313 -1.71 -10.56 -5.30
C ALA A 313 -1.56 -11.66 -4.22
N VAL A 314 -1.79 -11.34 -2.93
CA VAL A 314 -1.65 -12.33 -1.84
C VAL A 314 -2.56 -13.52 -2.10
N VAL A 315 -1.91 -14.67 -2.32
CA VAL A 315 -2.54 -15.98 -2.37
C VAL A 315 -2.40 -16.56 -0.98
N ASP A 316 -3.50 -16.64 -0.22
CA ASP A 316 -3.45 -17.12 1.16
C ASP A 316 -2.94 -18.55 1.20
N GLU A 317 -1.80 -18.74 1.86
CA GLU A 317 -1.34 -20.07 2.27
C GLU A 317 -2.42 -20.61 3.20
N ALA A 318 -3.04 -21.71 2.77
CA ALA A 318 -3.97 -22.44 3.62
C ALA A 318 -3.25 -22.72 4.93
N THR A 319 -3.85 -22.28 6.04
CA THR A 319 -3.31 -22.57 7.37
C THR A 319 -3.27 -24.07 7.53
N ASP A 320 -2.05 -24.62 7.60
CA ASP A 320 -1.84 -26.05 7.78
C ASP A 320 -2.56 -26.50 9.06
N ARG A 321 -3.29 -27.61 8.97
CA ARG A 321 -4.22 -28.10 10.01
C ARG A 321 -3.67 -29.32 10.73
#